data_AF-A0A962LYM0-F1
#
_entry.id   AF-A0A962LYM0-F1
#
_cell.length_a   1.000
_cell.length_b   1.000
_cell.length_c   1.000
_cell.angle_alpha   90.00
_cell.angle_beta   90.00
_cell.angle_gamma   90.00
#
_symmetry.space_group_name_H-M   'P 1'
#
loop_
_entity.id
_entity.type
_entity.pdbx_description
1 polymer ?
#
loop_
_entity_poly.entity_id
_entity_poly.type
_entity_poly.pdbx_seq_one_letter_code
_entity_poly.pdbx_strand_id
1 'polypeptide(L)'
;MVLDEGNNRLYVLTRFDNQVEVIDLATNTAVETHSLHNPEPPEVVAGRPFLYDAFATSGNGEASCASCHIFADTDQLAWNLGNPDDHITTNTQPASIPINVSTSFHPMKGPMTTQTLRGMATHGALHWRGDRVDGFFGIDPCAEPSGAPCSEDSSFRNFIVAYEGLVGMEGTISNSEMQQFSDFAMKIMLPPNPIRALDNSLSSAAAQGKALFNGRVTDAIRNCNGCHTLDPLNGFYGTGGEQSFEGETQNFKVPHMRNLYQKIGMFGLSSNNVFTGDQVRGFGFLHDGSVDTVDHFLEANLFSLNDAEESILEAFSMEFPTDLAPIVGQQVTMTANNGAVANPRIDLLINRASANFDSLMLGGTVKECDLIVKGTFEGAERGWVREANGQFRSDVGDLVSDATLRSYAASQGPLTYTCAPPGSGVRMGINRDEDIVLDGLDNCPAVANDDQKDTNNNGIGNACDPVTDSDRDGVPDDFDNCPAIQNPDQTDSNGDGRGDACEHLPPGC
;
A
#
# COMPACT_ATOMS: atom_id res chain seq x y z
N MET A 1 3.10 1.00 -22.84
CA MET A 1 2.57 0.94 -24.21
C MET A 1 3.46 0.04 -25.05
N VAL A 2 2.89 -0.73 -25.97
CA VAL A 2 3.62 -1.60 -26.92
C VAL A 2 3.12 -1.26 -28.32
N LEU A 3 4.05 -0.96 -29.23
CA LEU A 3 3.75 -0.62 -30.63
C LEU A 3 3.92 -1.86 -31.50
N ASP A 4 2.90 -2.19 -32.28
CA ASP A 4 2.92 -3.20 -33.33
C ASP A 4 2.68 -2.53 -34.68
N GLU A 5 3.77 -2.07 -35.30
CA GLU A 5 3.72 -1.41 -36.61
C GLU A 5 3.23 -2.35 -37.72
N GLY A 6 3.48 -3.66 -37.59
CA GLY A 6 3.12 -4.66 -38.60
C GLY A 6 1.60 -4.82 -38.75
N ASN A 7 0.88 -4.71 -37.63
CA ASN A 7 -0.58 -4.80 -37.58
C ASN A 7 -1.29 -3.44 -37.43
N ASN A 8 -0.56 -2.33 -37.53
CA ASN A 8 -1.10 -0.98 -37.35
C ASN A 8 -1.77 -0.77 -35.96
N ARG A 9 -1.23 -1.40 -34.90
CA ARG A 9 -1.80 -1.37 -33.55
C ARG A 9 -0.86 -0.74 -32.52
N LEU A 10 -1.44 -0.09 -31.53
CA LEU A 10 -0.78 0.36 -30.31
C LEU A 10 -1.54 -0.15 -29.09
N TYR A 11 -0.87 -0.90 -28.23
CA TYR A 11 -1.44 -1.44 -27.00
C TYR A 11 -1.08 -0.54 -25.82
N VAL A 12 -2.07 -0.01 -25.11
CA VAL A 12 -1.90 0.93 -24.00
C VAL A 12 -2.54 0.34 -22.75
N LEU A 13 -1.74 0.11 -21.72
CA LEU A 13 -2.25 -0.21 -20.39
C LEU A 13 -2.85 1.07 -19.79
N THR A 14 -4.16 1.10 -19.54
CA THR A 14 -4.80 2.15 -18.76
C THR A 14 -4.87 1.69 -17.31
N ARG A 15 -3.99 2.26 -16.48
CA ARG A 15 -3.72 1.75 -15.13
C ARG A 15 -4.86 1.99 -14.15
N PHE A 16 -5.67 3.04 -14.37
CA PHE A 16 -6.84 3.31 -13.52
C PHE A 16 -7.97 2.33 -13.76
N ASP A 17 -8.23 1.99 -15.01
CA ASP A 17 -9.28 1.04 -15.40
C ASP A 17 -8.80 -0.42 -15.37
N ASN A 18 -7.49 -0.64 -15.16
CA ASN A 18 -6.83 -1.94 -15.18
C ASN A 18 -7.15 -2.74 -16.47
N GLN A 19 -7.00 -2.10 -17.63
CA GLN A 19 -7.29 -2.69 -18.94
C GLN A 19 -6.19 -2.36 -19.95
N VAL A 20 -6.16 -3.11 -21.05
CA VAL A 20 -5.34 -2.81 -22.23
C VAL A 20 -6.25 -2.31 -23.35
N GLU A 21 -6.04 -1.08 -23.78
CA GLU A 21 -6.68 -0.53 -24.96
C GLU A 21 -5.83 -0.81 -26.21
N VAL A 22 -6.48 -1.25 -27.27
CA VAL A 22 -5.89 -1.43 -28.59
C VAL A 22 -6.27 -0.24 -29.45
N ILE A 23 -5.28 0.57 -29.84
CA ILE A 23 -5.48 1.77 -30.64
C ILE A 23 -5.06 1.49 -32.08
N ASP A 24 -5.91 1.83 -33.04
CA ASP A 24 -5.54 1.83 -34.45
C ASP A 24 -4.70 3.07 -34.77
N LEU A 25 -3.52 2.86 -35.36
CA LEU A 25 -2.57 3.94 -35.63
C LEU A 25 -2.99 4.85 -36.81
N ALA A 26 -3.90 4.41 -37.67
CA ALA A 26 -4.36 5.20 -38.80
C ALA A 26 -5.49 6.16 -38.38
N THR A 27 -6.40 5.73 -37.51
CA THR A 27 -7.53 6.54 -37.02
C THR A 27 -7.24 7.24 -35.70
N ASN A 28 -6.25 6.77 -34.93
CA ASN A 28 -5.97 7.18 -33.55
C ASN A 28 -7.16 6.95 -32.60
N THR A 29 -7.90 5.87 -32.80
CA THR A 29 -9.05 5.51 -31.95
C THR A 29 -8.85 4.13 -31.31
N ALA A 30 -9.35 3.95 -30.08
CA ALA A 30 -9.46 2.62 -29.48
C ALA A 30 -10.42 1.76 -30.30
N VAL A 31 -9.98 0.56 -30.67
CA VAL A 31 -10.74 -0.43 -31.45
C VAL A 31 -11.12 -1.65 -30.63
N GLU A 32 -10.36 -1.95 -29.56
CA GLU A 32 -10.66 -3.01 -28.61
C GLU A 32 -10.22 -2.59 -27.21
N THR A 33 -10.89 -3.16 -26.20
CA THR A 33 -10.55 -2.98 -24.78
C THR A 33 -10.54 -4.34 -24.12
N HIS A 34 -9.40 -4.68 -23.50
CA HIS A 34 -9.19 -5.95 -22.81
C HIS A 34 -9.05 -5.68 -21.31
N SER A 35 -10.09 -5.95 -20.53
CA SER A 35 -10.02 -5.84 -19.07
C SER A 35 -9.04 -6.85 -18.51
N LEU A 36 -8.18 -6.41 -17.60
CA LEU A 36 -7.31 -7.30 -16.85
C LEU A 36 -7.97 -7.62 -15.51
N HIS A 37 -7.75 -8.83 -15.01
CA HIS A 37 -8.18 -9.17 -13.66
C HIS A 37 -7.56 -8.23 -12.64
N ASN A 38 -8.41 -7.71 -11.75
CA ASN A 38 -8.01 -6.84 -10.67
C ASN A 38 -8.26 -7.55 -9.33
N PRO A 39 -7.22 -8.11 -8.70
CA PRO A 39 -7.35 -8.75 -7.39
C PRO A 39 -7.37 -7.74 -6.22
N GLU A 40 -7.43 -6.44 -6.51
CA GLU A 40 -7.47 -5.42 -5.46
C GLU A 40 -8.85 -5.39 -4.78
N PRO A 41 -8.90 -5.21 -3.44
CA PRO A 41 -10.17 -5.10 -2.72
C PRO A 41 -11.07 -3.98 -3.28
N PRO A 42 -12.41 -4.14 -3.29
CA PRO A 42 -13.32 -3.15 -3.85
C PRO A 42 -13.14 -1.73 -3.29
N GLU A 43 -12.84 -1.60 -2.00
CA GLU A 43 -12.59 -0.30 -1.37
C GLU A 43 -11.32 0.39 -1.89
N VAL A 44 -10.31 -0.39 -2.30
CA VAL A 44 -9.08 0.13 -2.91
C VAL A 44 -9.36 0.63 -4.32
N VAL A 45 -10.13 -0.12 -5.09
CA VAL A 45 -10.53 0.26 -6.46
C VAL A 45 -11.38 1.53 -6.43
N ALA A 46 -12.38 1.60 -5.55
CA ALA A 46 -13.30 2.74 -5.46
C ALA A 46 -12.65 4.00 -4.87
N GLY A 47 -11.79 3.87 -3.85
CA GLY A 47 -11.22 5.01 -3.14
C GLY A 47 -9.94 5.60 -3.76
N ARG A 48 -9.16 4.79 -4.49
CA ARG A 48 -7.88 5.23 -5.08
C ARG A 48 -8.00 6.43 -6.03
N PRO A 49 -9.02 6.54 -6.91
CA PRO A 49 -9.15 7.68 -7.81
C PRO A 49 -9.14 9.03 -7.09
N PHE A 50 -9.73 9.15 -5.90
CA PHE A 50 -9.76 10.41 -5.14
C PHE A 50 -8.37 10.93 -4.74
N LEU A 51 -7.38 10.04 -4.65
CA LEU A 51 -5.99 10.44 -4.40
C LEU A 51 -5.33 11.03 -5.65
N TYR A 52 -5.65 10.53 -6.85
CA TYR A 52 -4.86 10.78 -8.07
C TYR A 52 -5.57 11.57 -9.17
N ASP A 53 -6.89 11.45 -9.30
CA ASP A 53 -7.67 12.01 -10.41
C ASP A 53 -7.90 13.52 -10.22
N ALA A 54 -6.97 14.32 -10.72
CA ALA A 54 -7.05 15.77 -10.67
C ALA A 54 -8.25 16.33 -11.46
N PHE A 55 -8.69 15.65 -12.52
CA PHE A 55 -9.83 16.11 -13.34
C PHE A 55 -11.14 16.01 -12.57
N ALA A 56 -11.33 14.93 -11.81
CA ALA A 56 -12.51 14.75 -10.97
C ALA A 56 -12.45 15.58 -9.67
N THR A 57 -11.26 15.87 -9.15
CA THR A 57 -11.10 16.36 -7.76
C THR A 57 -10.57 17.79 -7.61
N SER A 58 -10.29 18.51 -8.69
CA SER A 58 -9.82 19.91 -8.62
C SER A 58 -10.56 20.82 -9.59
N GLY A 59 -10.58 22.12 -9.28
CA GLY A 59 -11.32 23.10 -10.08
C GLY A 59 -10.78 23.32 -11.50
N ASN A 60 -9.50 23.04 -11.73
CA ASN A 60 -8.85 23.24 -13.04
C ASN A 60 -8.27 21.96 -13.65
N GLY A 61 -8.40 20.82 -12.99
CA GLY A 61 -7.88 19.54 -13.47
C GLY A 61 -6.36 19.35 -13.33
N GLU A 62 -5.65 20.20 -12.59
CA GLU A 62 -4.17 20.21 -12.55
C GLU A 62 -3.57 19.65 -11.26
N ALA A 63 -4.34 19.58 -10.17
CA ALA A 63 -3.87 19.12 -8.87
C ALA A 63 -4.79 18.04 -8.27
N SER A 64 -4.21 17.15 -7.47
CA SER A 64 -4.95 16.18 -6.68
C SER A 64 -4.29 16.05 -5.30
N CYS A 65 -4.87 15.25 -4.41
CA CYS A 65 -4.23 14.96 -3.12
C CYS A 65 -2.80 14.41 -3.31
N ALA A 66 -2.55 13.65 -4.39
CA ALA A 66 -1.24 13.09 -4.73
C ALA A 66 -0.20 14.14 -5.14
N SER A 67 -0.61 15.37 -5.47
CA SER A 67 0.33 16.46 -5.76
C SER A 67 1.20 16.81 -4.54
N CYS A 68 0.62 16.76 -3.33
CA CYS A 68 1.34 16.91 -2.07
C CYS A 68 1.68 15.54 -1.46
N HIS A 69 0.79 14.55 -1.60
CA HIS A 69 0.97 13.21 -1.06
C HIS A 69 1.42 12.21 -2.13
N ILE A 70 2.61 12.42 -2.68
CA ILE A 70 3.14 11.64 -3.80
C ILE A 70 3.19 10.15 -3.45
N PHE A 71 2.44 9.31 -4.18
CA PHE A 71 2.23 7.89 -3.86
C PHE A 71 1.72 7.66 -2.42
N ALA A 72 0.79 8.51 -1.96
CA ALA A 72 0.29 8.57 -0.60
C ALA A 72 1.36 8.92 0.45
N ASP A 73 2.53 9.40 0.03
CA ASP A 73 3.63 9.77 0.92
C ASP A 73 3.72 11.28 1.10
N THR A 74 4.91 11.86 1.00
CA THR A 74 5.18 13.29 1.16
C THR A 74 5.90 13.85 -0.06
N ASP A 75 5.58 15.08 -0.43
CA ASP A 75 6.31 15.90 -1.41
C ASP A 75 7.65 16.44 -0.89
N GLN A 76 7.92 16.22 0.40
CA GLN A 76 9.08 16.71 1.14
C GLN A 76 9.14 18.24 1.16
N LEU A 77 7.97 18.91 1.17
CA LEU A 77 7.86 20.36 1.26
C LEU A 77 7.18 20.79 2.57
N ALA A 78 7.45 22.03 2.97
CA ALA A 78 6.74 22.72 4.04
C ALA A 78 5.83 23.80 3.43
N TRP A 79 4.59 23.82 3.89
CA TRP A 79 3.54 24.68 3.35
C TRP A 79 2.93 25.56 4.44
N ASN A 80 2.58 26.79 4.10
CA ASN A 80 1.75 27.64 4.95
C ASN A 80 0.35 27.74 4.34
N LEU A 81 -0.51 26.77 4.64
CA LEU A 81 -1.87 26.64 4.08
C LEU A 81 -2.96 27.18 5.01
N GLY A 82 -2.63 28.18 5.84
CA GLY A 82 -3.60 28.87 6.68
C GLY A 82 -4.44 29.86 5.88
N ASN A 83 -5.70 30.05 6.27
CA ASN A 83 -6.56 31.09 5.72
C ASN A 83 -6.69 32.25 6.73
N PRO A 84 -6.15 33.46 6.44
CA PRO A 84 -6.21 34.57 7.38
C PRO A 84 -7.63 35.14 7.57
N ASP A 85 -8.55 34.87 6.65
CA ASP A 85 -9.94 35.35 6.69
C ASP A 85 -10.89 34.40 7.45
N ASP A 86 -10.42 33.21 7.79
CA ASP A 86 -11.21 32.19 8.48
C ASP A 86 -11.34 32.49 9.99
N HIS A 87 -12.22 31.79 10.68
CA HIS A 87 -12.48 32.00 12.09
C HIS A 87 -11.54 31.20 13.00
N ILE A 88 -11.37 31.66 14.24
CA ILE A 88 -10.72 30.85 15.29
C ILE A 88 -11.60 29.63 15.55
N THR A 89 -11.02 28.44 15.45
CA THR A 89 -11.71 27.17 15.70
C THR A 89 -11.37 26.62 17.09
N THR A 90 -12.03 25.52 17.46
CA THR A 90 -11.70 24.75 18.66
C THR A 90 -11.08 23.42 18.25
N ASN A 91 -10.18 22.88 19.07
CA ASN A 91 -9.69 21.51 18.98
C ASN A 91 -10.00 20.78 20.28
N THR A 92 -10.89 19.79 20.22
CA THR A 92 -11.30 18.97 21.36
C THR A 92 -10.45 17.72 21.58
N GLN A 93 -9.32 17.58 20.89
CA GLN A 93 -8.41 16.45 21.07
C GLN A 93 -8.01 16.29 22.56
N PRO A 94 -8.05 15.07 23.12
CA PRO A 94 -7.57 14.82 24.48
C PRO A 94 -6.08 15.18 24.64
N ALA A 95 -5.70 15.68 25.82
CA ALA A 95 -4.30 15.98 26.14
C ALA A 95 -3.61 14.76 26.80
N SER A 96 -2.35 14.49 26.44
CA SER A 96 -1.52 13.40 27.01
C SER A 96 -1.13 13.64 28.47
N ILE A 97 -1.22 14.89 28.90
CA ILE A 97 -0.81 15.41 30.20
C ILE A 97 -1.83 16.42 30.72
N PRO A 98 -2.00 16.56 32.05
CA PRO A 98 -2.99 17.45 32.67
C PRO A 98 -2.53 18.92 32.61
N ILE A 99 -2.23 19.42 31.41
CA ILE A 99 -1.90 20.81 31.14
C ILE A 99 -3.17 21.52 30.67
N ASN A 100 -3.38 22.74 31.17
CA ASN A 100 -4.45 23.60 30.71
C ASN A 100 -4.06 24.18 29.34
N VAL A 101 -4.34 23.40 28.30
CA VAL A 101 -4.04 23.75 26.91
C VAL A 101 -5.14 24.65 26.35
N SER A 102 -4.75 25.70 25.61
CA SER A 102 -5.72 26.46 24.82
C SER A 102 -6.34 25.52 23.78
N THR A 103 -7.65 25.37 23.84
CA THR A 103 -8.41 24.66 22.80
C THR A 103 -8.71 25.57 21.61
N SER A 104 -8.46 26.88 21.71
CA SER A 104 -8.66 27.84 20.62
C SER A 104 -7.51 27.80 19.63
N PHE A 105 -7.81 27.54 18.35
CA PHE A 105 -6.86 27.39 17.27
C PHE A 105 -7.00 28.52 16.25
N HIS A 106 -5.88 29.20 15.99
CA HIS A 106 -5.85 30.25 14.97
C HIS A 106 -5.90 29.62 13.57
N PRO A 107 -6.62 30.23 12.60
CA PRO A 107 -6.75 29.67 11.26
C PRO A 107 -5.44 29.72 10.46
N MET A 108 -4.56 30.68 10.75
CA MET A 108 -3.16 30.62 10.32
C MET A 108 -2.39 29.57 11.10
N LYS A 109 -1.85 28.57 10.39
CA LYS A 109 -1.13 27.42 10.96
C LYS A 109 0.38 27.63 11.02
N GLY A 110 0.94 28.48 10.16
CA GLY A 110 2.37 28.56 9.93
C GLY A 110 2.88 27.43 9.02
N PRO A 111 4.21 27.36 8.78
CA PRO A 111 4.81 26.31 7.96
C PRO A 111 4.61 24.92 8.58
N MET A 112 4.13 23.99 7.76
CA MET A 112 3.90 22.59 8.12
C MET A 112 4.37 21.69 6.99
N THR A 113 5.19 20.71 7.31
CA THR A 113 5.65 19.69 6.36
C THR A 113 4.51 18.74 6.00
N THR A 114 4.46 18.29 4.76
CA THR A 114 3.45 17.30 4.35
C THR A 114 3.67 15.99 5.11
N GLN A 115 2.64 15.51 5.83
CA GLN A 115 2.66 14.20 6.48
C GLN A 115 2.31 13.10 5.49
N THR A 116 2.85 11.90 5.70
CA THR A 116 2.51 10.73 4.89
C THR A 116 1.06 10.31 5.14
N LEU A 117 0.35 9.85 4.10
CA LEU A 117 -0.95 9.17 4.26
C LEU A 117 -0.77 7.68 4.59
N ARG A 118 0.47 7.18 4.53
CA ARG A 118 0.77 5.77 4.84
C ARG A 118 0.74 5.53 6.34
N GLY A 119 -0.04 4.55 6.76
CA GLY A 119 -0.15 4.13 8.15
C GLY A 119 -0.95 5.11 9.00
N MET A 120 -1.91 5.85 8.44
CA MET A 120 -2.74 6.77 9.25
C MET A 120 -3.70 6.06 10.19
N ALA A 121 -4.08 4.82 9.87
CA ALA A 121 -4.95 4.03 10.72
C ALA A 121 -4.35 3.90 12.13
N THR A 122 -5.21 3.88 13.15
CA THR A 122 -4.90 3.65 14.58
C THR A 122 -4.20 4.80 15.33
N HIS A 123 -4.17 6.02 14.78
CA HIS A 123 -3.51 7.19 15.39
C HIS A 123 -4.45 8.29 15.92
N GLY A 124 -5.76 8.07 15.88
CA GLY A 124 -6.81 9.03 16.16
C GLY A 124 -6.77 10.29 15.30
N ALA A 125 -6.72 11.44 15.96
CA ALA A 125 -6.71 12.78 15.35
C ALA A 125 -5.70 12.91 14.20
N LEU A 126 -6.02 13.54 13.08
CA LEU A 126 -5.09 13.72 11.96
C LEU A 126 -4.65 15.19 11.83
N HIS A 127 -3.62 15.41 10.99
CA HIS A 127 -2.83 16.64 10.85
C HIS A 127 -1.87 16.89 12.03
N TRP A 128 -0.84 17.72 11.83
CA TRP A 128 0.17 18.04 12.86
C TRP A 128 -0.44 18.54 14.16
N ARG A 129 -1.51 19.35 14.08
CA ARG A 129 -2.13 19.95 15.26
C ARG A 129 -3.30 19.12 15.81
N GLY A 130 -3.66 18.00 15.17
CA GLY A 130 -4.89 17.27 15.49
C GLY A 130 -6.19 18.04 15.20
N ASP A 131 -6.13 19.14 14.45
CA ASP A 131 -7.23 20.07 14.20
C ASP A 131 -8.30 19.56 13.24
N ARG A 132 -8.27 18.26 12.93
CA ARG A 132 -9.33 17.57 12.18
C ARG A 132 -10.16 16.62 13.04
N VAL A 133 -9.94 16.57 14.34
CA VAL A 133 -10.86 15.94 15.30
C VAL A 133 -12.24 16.60 15.20
N ASP A 134 -12.26 17.91 15.03
CA ASP A 134 -13.46 18.70 14.79
C ASP A 134 -13.51 19.15 13.33
N GLY A 135 -14.69 19.13 12.72
CA GLY A 135 -14.82 19.62 11.35
C GLY A 135 -16.20 19.49 10.75
N PHE A 136 -16.23 19.34 9.42
CA PHE A 136 -17.44 19.33 8.61
C PHE A 136 -18.47 18.29 9.06
N PHE A 137 -18.02 17.13 9.54
CA PHE A 137 -18.87 16.04 10.00
C PHE A 137 -19.22 16.11 11.50
N GLY A 138 -18.78 17.14 12.19
CA GLY A 138 -19.04 17.35 13.62
C GLY A 138 -17.79 17.14 14.48
N ILE A 139 -18.05 16.88 15.76
CA ILE A 139 -17.06 16.69 16.83
C ILE A 139 -16.83 15.19 17.03
N ASP A 140 -15.57 14.78 17.12
CA ASP A 140 -15.21 13.40 17.42
C ASP A 140 -15.64 13.02 18.85
N PRO A 141 -16.24 11.83 19.05
CA PRO A 141 -16.65 11.37 20.37
C PRO A 141 -15.51 11.16 21.38
N CYS A 142 -14.24 11.17 20.98
CA CYS A 142 -13.10 11.11 21.92
C CYS A 142 -13.01 12.31 22.89
N ALA A 143 -13.74 13.39 22.59
CA ALA A 143 -13.88 14.56 23.46
C ALA A 143 -14.86 14.35 24.63
N GLU A 144 -15.74 13.35 24.55
CA GLU A 144 -16.72 13.03 25.60
C GLU A 144 -16.06 12.15 26.69
N PRO A 145 -16.55 12.15 27.96
CA PRO A 145 -15.88 11.53 29.12
C PRO A 145 -15.83 9.98 29.10
N SER A 146 -15.88 9.38 27.91
CA SER A 146 -15.86 7.94 27.63
C SER A 146 -14.46 7.31 27.68
N GLY A 147 -13.40 8.10 27.49
CA GLY A 147 -12.02 7.58 27.37
C GLY A 147 -11.77 6.81 26.07
N ALA A 148 -12.63 6.96 25.06
CA ALA A 148 -12.43 6.36 23.73
C ALA A 148 -11.31 7.10 22.96
N PRO A 149 -10.48 6.39 22.17
CA PRO A 149 -9.54 7.04 21.26
C PRO A 149 -10.30 7.80 20.16
N CYS A 150 -9.69 8.87 19.62
CA CYS A 150 -10.26 9.60 18.48
C CYS A 150 -10.37 8.70 17.25
N SER A 151 -11.33 9.00 16.38
CA SER A 151 -11.57 8.28 15.14
C SER A 151 -10.73 8.85 14.01
N GLU A 152 -9.84 8.04 13.45
CA GLU A 152 -9.04 8.38 12.28
C GLU A 152 -9.93 8.57 11.05
N ASP A 153 -10.98 7.75 10.90
CA ASP A 153 -11.96 7.88 9.80
C ASP A 153 -12.67 9.25 9.87
N SER A 154 -13.22 9.59 11.03
CA SER A 154 -13.91 10.87 11.22
C SER A 154 -12.95 12.03 10.98
N SER A 155 -11.73 11.92 11.51
CA SER A 155 -10.71 12.94 11.34
C SER A 155 -10.24 13.07 9.89
N PHE A 156 -10.11 11.97 9.16
CA PHE A 156 -9.74 11.99 7.75
C PHE A 156 -10.85 12.63 6.91
N ARG A 157 -12.09 12.24 7.15
CA ARG A 157 -13.25 12.76 6.42
C ARG A 157 -13.45 14.26 6.65
N ASN A 158 -13.08 14.78 7.82
CA ASN A 158 -13.09 16.23 8.08
C ASN A 158 -12.14 17.05 7.19
N PHE A 159 -11.24 16.42 6.42
CA PHE A 159 -10.48 17.09 5.36
C PHE A 159 -11.28 17.38 4.09
N ILE A 160 -12.56 17.00 4.00
CA ILE A 160 -13.43 17.30 2.85
C ILE A 160 -13.41 18.77 2.42
N VAL A 161 -13.19 19.69 3.37
CA VAL A 161 -13.05 21.14 3.09
C VAL A 161 -11.86 21.49 2.20
N ALA A 162 -10.89 20.59 2.03
CA ALA A 162 -9.73 20.79 1.17
C ALA A 162 -10.07 20.72 -0.33
N TYR A 163 -11.16 20.06 -0.72
CA TYR A 163 -11.60 20.05 -2.12
C TYR A 163 -11.89 21.46 -2.61
N GLU A 164 -12.72 22.21 -1.89
CA GLU A 164 -13.01 23.62 -2.19
C GLU A 164 -11.82 24.53 -1.82
N GLY A 165 -11.29 24.38 -0.60
CA GLY A 165 -10.36 25.35 -0.01
C GLY A 165 -8.90 25.24 -0.47
N LEU A 166 -8.48 24.08 -1.00
CA LEU A 166 -7.08 23.84 -1.37
C LEU A 166 -6.91 23.53 -2.87
N VAL A 167 -7.70 22.62 -3.42
CA VAL A 167 -7.64 22.25 -4.85
C VAL A 167 -8.71 22.94 -5.70
N GLY A 168 -9.44 23.89 -5.10
CA GLY A 168 -10.31 24.83 -5.80
C GLY A 168 -11.51 24.20 -6.52
N MET A 169 -11.93 23.01 -6.12
CA MET A 169 -13.09 22.33 -6.70
C MET A 169 -14.35 23.19 -6.54
N GLU A 170 -15.17 23.27 -7.60
CA GLU A 170 -16.47 23.93 -7.51
C GLU A 170 -17.47 23.00 -6.80
N GLY A 171 -17.81 23.35 -5.56
CA GLY A 171 -18.54 22.46 -4.66
C GLY A 171 -17.65 21.40 -4.02
N THR A 172 -18.27 20.47 -3.30
CA THR A 172 -17.56 19.39 -2.60
C THR A 172 -18.05 18.02 -3.07
N ILE A 173 -17.18 17.02 -2.97
CA ILE A 173 -17.57 15.62 -3.12
C ILE A 173 -18.63 15.24 -2.07
N SER A 174 -19.41 14.19 -2.35
CA SER A 174 -20.43 13.68 -1.44
C SER A 174 -19.83 12.95 -0.23
N ASN A 175 -20.64 12.79 0.82
CA ASN A 175 -20.25 12.02 2.01
C ASN A 175 -19.84 10.58 1.69
N SER A 176 -20.50 9.96 0.70
CA SER A 176 -20.20 8.59 0.27
C SER A 176 -18.86 8.50 -0.44
N GLU A 177 -18.53 9.49 -1.27
CA GLU A 177 -17.24 9.57 -1.96
C GLU A 177 -16.10 9.85 -0.97
N MET A 178 -16.31 10.73 0.00
CA MET A 178 -15.32 10.97 1.06
C MET A 178 -15.12 9.72 1.93
N GLN A 179 -16.17 8.92 2.16
CA GLN A 179 -16.03 7.61 2.83
C GLN A 179 -15.19 6.64 2.01
N GLN A 180 -15.43 6.52 0.69
CA GLN A 180 -14.62 5.67 -0.18
C GLN A 180 -13.14 6.07 -0.14
N PHE A 181 -12.85 7.38 -0.14
CA PHE A 181 -11.47 7.84 -0.01
C PHE A 181 -10.87 7.49 1.37
N SER A 182 -11.64 7.66 2.45
CA SER A 182 -11.22 7.27 3.81
C SER A 182 -10.92 5.77 3.89
N ASP A 183 -11.82 4.93 3.38
CA ASP A 183 -11.68 3.47 3.38
C ASP A 183 -10.39 3.03 2.67
N PHE A 184 -10.08 3.64 1.52
CA PHE A 184 -8.81 3.42 0.84
C PHE A 184 -7.61 3.94 1.64
N ALA A 185 -7.67 5.17 2.15
CA ALA A 185 -6.56 5.80 2.87
C ALA A 185 -6.16 5.02 4.13
N MET A 186 -7.12 4.42 4.83
CA MET A 186 -6.88 3.58 6.02
C MET A 186 -6.22 2.23 5.71
N LYS A 187 -6.20 1.78 4.46
CA LYS A 187 -5.53 0.53 4.03
C LYS A 187 -4.07 0.74 3.63
N ILE A 188 -3.63 1.99 3.45
CA ILE A 188 -2.28 2.27 2.98
C ILE A 188 -1.29 2.06 4.13
N MET A 189 -0.42 1.07 4.03
CA MET A 189 0.60 0.78 5.04
C MET A 189 1.96 1.39 4.67
N LEU A 190 2.80 1.63 5.67
CA LEU A 190 4.21 1.93 5.43
C LEU A 190 4.95 0.66 5.00
N PRO A 191 5.95 0.78 4.10
CA PRO A 191 6.82 -0.36 3.80
C PRO A 191 7.63 -0.75 5.04
N PRO A 192 8.24 -1.95 5.06
CA PRO A 192 9.13 -2.34 6.13
C PRO A 192 10.29 -1.35 6.32
N ASN A 193 10.64 -1.05 7.57
CA ASN A 193 11.77 -0.17 7.88
C ASN A 193 13.09 -0.78 7.34
N PRO A 194 13.79 -0.12 6.40
CA PRO A 194 14.97 -0.67 5.75
C PRO A 194 16.24 -0.65 6.62
N ILE A 195 16.23 0.08 7.74
CA ILE A 195 17.35 0.12 8.69
C ILE A 195 17.33 -1.13 9.58
N ARG A 196 16.16 -1.73 9.79
CA ARG A 196 16.02 -2.96 10.58
C ARG A 196 16.65 -4.14 9.87
N ALA A 197 17.30 -5.00 10.67
CA ALA A 197 17.79 -6.27 10.18
C ALA A 197 16.62 -7.14 9.68
N LEU A 198 16.85 -7.90 8.61
CA LEU A 198 15.83 -8.78 8.01
C LEU A 198 15.33 -9.86 8.97
N ASP A 199 16.13 -10.25 9.96
CA ASP A 199 15.70 -11.16 11.02
C ASP A 199 14.87 -10.50 12.14
N ASN A 200 14.52 -9.23 11.93
CA ASN A 200 13.79 -8.35 12.82
C ASN A 200 14.51 -8.03 14.14
N SER A 201 15.79 -8.34 14.27
CA SER A 201 16.60 -7.90 15.41
C SER A 201 16.86 -6.39 15.37
N LEU A 202 17.11 -5.81 16.55
CA LEU A 202 17.59 -4.43 16.70
C LEU A 202 19.12 -4.43 16.75
N SER A 203 19.75 -3.36 16.27
CA SER A 203 21.16 -3.12 16.59
C SER A 203 21.38 -2.98 18.10
N SER A 204 22.62 -3.16 18.55
CA SER A 204 22.97 -3.04 19.98
C SER A 204 22.62 -1.64 20.54
N ALA A 205 22.82 -0.59 19.75
CA ALA A 205 22.47 0.78 20.15
C ALA A 205 20.95 0.96 20.21
N ALA A 206 20.20 0.54 19.18
CA ALA A 206 18.75 0.64 19.15
C ALA A 206 18.08 -0.22 20.24
N ALA A 207 18.65 -1.37 20.61
CA ALA A 207 18.16 -2.18 21.73
C ALA A 207 18.32 -1.45 23.09
N GLN A 208 19.44 -0.76 23.31
CA GLN A 208 19.65 0.09 24.49
C GLN A 208 18.73 1.31 24.47
N GLY A 209 18.58 1.95 23.31
CA GLY A 209 17.64 3.05 23.09
C GLY A 209 16.20 2.66 23.40
N LYS A 210 15.74 1.49 22.93
CA LYS A 210 14.42 0.96 23.26
C LYS A 210 14.24 0.75 24.77
N ALA A 211 15.28 0.30 25.47
CA ALA A 211 15.22 0.13 26.92
C ALA A 211 15.07 1.49 27.63
N LEU A 212 15.79 2.52 27.18
CA LEU A 212 15.66 3.88 27.71
C LEU A 212 14.30 4.52 27.36
N PHE A 213 13.83 4.35 26.12
CA PHE A 213 12.54 4.83 25.62
C PHE A 213 11.36 4.39 26.49
N ASN A 214 11.43 3.15 27.01
CA ASN A 214 10.43 2.55 27.91
C ASN A 214 10.80 2.69 29.40
N GLY A 215 11.95 3.27 29.69
CA GLY A 215 12.59 3.24 30.99
C GLY A 215 12.23 4.44 31.86
N ARG A 216 13.27 5.11 32.36
CA ARG A 216 13.15 6.26 33.26
C ARG A 216 12.49 7.45 32.56
N VAL A 217 11.95 8.37 33.36
CA VAL A 217 11.50 9.68 32.88
C VAL A 217 12.67 10.41 32.20
N THR A 218 12.40 10.95 31.01
CA THR A 218 13.37 11.67 30.17
C THR A 218 12.91 13.08 29.83
N ASP A 219 11.61 13.42 29.91
CA ASP A 219 11.04 14.73 29.52
C ASP A 219 10.35 15.47 30.68
N ALA A 220 10.98 15.52 31.86
CA ALA A 220 10.44 16.12 33.10
C ALA A 220 9.11 15.55 33.65
N ILE A 221 8.29 14.85 32.84
CA ILE A 221 6.95 14.37 33.20
C ILE A 221 6.81 12.84 32.98
N ARG A 222 7.29 12.32 31.85
CA ARG A 222 7.17 10.91 31.42
C ARG A 222 8.47 10.40 30.76
N ASN A 223 8.46 9.13 30.38
CA ASN A 223 9.43 8.61 29.42
C ASN A 223 8.88 8.77 28.00
N CYS A 224 9.71 8.56 26.99
CA CYS A 224 9.32 8.72 25.58
C CYS A 224 8.05 7.92 25.22
N ASN A 225 7.95 6.67 25.68
CA ASN A 225 6.79 5.79 25.41
C ASN A 225 5.46 6.31 26.00
N GLY A 226 5.54 7.21 26.99
CA GLY A 226 4.37 7.82 27.62
C GLY A 226 3.58 8.77 26.71
N CYS A 227 4.22 9.32 25.67
CA CYS A 227 3.57 10.12 24.63
C CYS A 227 3.68 9.41 23.27
N HIS A 228 4.84 8.84 22.96
CA HIS A 228 5.11 8.12 21.73
C HIS A 228 4.89 6.61 21.92
N THR A 229 3.66 6.20 22.26
CA THR A 229 3.37 4.81 22.61
C THR A 229 3.73 3.82 21.51
N LEU A 230 4.48 2.77 21.86
CA LEU A 230 4.76 1.61 21.04
C LEU A 230 4.00 0.39 21.59
N ASP A 231 2.87 0.09 20.99
CA ASP A 231 2.03 -1.06 21.30
C ASP A 231 1.36 -1.60 20.00
N PRO A 232 2.08 -2.45 19.24
CA PRO A 232 1.63 -2.95 17.95
C PRO A 232 0.27 -3.69 17.97
N LEU A 233 -0.06 -4.39 19.06
CA LEU A 233 -1.34 -5.11 19.19
C LEU A 233 -2.54 -4.17 19.25
N ASN A 234 -2.32 -2.92 19.68
CA ASN A 234 -3.32 -1.87 19.74
C ASN A 234 -3.12 -0.80 18.64
N GLY A 235 -2.21 -1.04 17.69
CA GLY A 235 -1.97 -0.15 16.54
C GLY A 235 -1.03 1.03 16.80
N PHE A 236 -0.46 1.15 18.01
CA PHE A 236 0.38 2.29 18.36
C PHE A 236 1.84 2.09 17.95
N TYR A 237 2.38 3.00 17.14
CA TYR A 237 3.77 2.99 16.68
C TYR A 237 4.39 4.37 16.79
N GLY A 238 4.56 4.82 18.03
CA GLY A 238 5.22 6.07 18.35
C GLY A 238 4.25 7.24 18.52
N THR A 239 2.97 6.99 18.79
CA THR A 239 1.98 8.03 19.13
C THR A 239 0.95 7.43 20.08
N GLY A 240 0.53 8.17 21.10
CA GLY A 240 -0.64 7.84 21.94
C GLY A 240 -1.96 8.37 21.37
N GLY A 241 -1.90 9.19 20.31
CA GLY A 241 -3.07 9.82 19.68
C GLY A 241 -3.54 11.11 20.35
N GLU A 242 -2.95 11.51 21.49
CA GLU A 242 -3.27 12.75 22.19
C GLU A 242 -2.42 13.96 21.71
N GLN A 243 -2.79 15.16 22.18
CA GLN A 243 -1.98 16.37 22.02
C GLN A 243 -1.03 16.60 23.19
N SER A 244 0.07 17.30 22.91
CA SER A 244 1.09 17.74 23.86
C SER A 244 1.42 19.23 23.67
N PHE A 245 2.06 19.82 24.69
CA PHE A 245 2.56 21.19 24.67
C PHE A 245 4.08 21.18 24.47
N GLU A 246 4.53 21.65 23.31
CA GLU A 246 5.94 21.60 22.90
C GLU A 246 6.66 22.96 23.03
N GLY A 247 6.14 23.87 23.86
CA GLY A 247 6.71 25.22 23.98
C GLY A 247 6.38 26.14 22.78
N GLU A 248 5.55 25.67 21.86
CA GLU A 248 5.11 26.39 20.67
C GLU A 248 3.91 27.30 20.94
N THR A 249 3.59 28.16 19.95
CA THR A 249 2.44 29.08 20.03
C THR A 249 1.07 28.36 20.05
N GLN A 250 1.04 27.08 19.68
CA GLN A 250 -0.15 26.23 19.64
C GLN A 250 0.23 24.80 20.04
N ASN A 251 -0.76 23.98 20.40
CA ASN A 251 -0.53 22.58 20.74
C ASN A 251 -0.50 21.70 19.50
N PHE A 252 0.20 20.57 19.63
CA PHE A 252 0.40 19.63 18.55
C PHE A 252 -0.04 18.24 18.97
N LYS A 253 -0.57 17.48 18.01
CA LYS A 253 -0.72 16.04 18.18
C LYS A 253 0.67 15.42 18.30
N VAL A 254 0.83 14.46 19.20
CA VAL A 254 2.05 13.64 19.25
C VAL A 254 2.16 12.82 17.95
N PRO A 255 3.15 13.06 17.08
CA PRO A 255 3.25 12.39 15.78
C PRO A 255 3.78 10.95 15.94
N HIS A 256 3.38 10.05 15.05
CA HIS A 256 3.94 8.69 15.01
C HIS A 256 5.43 8.69 14.61
N MET A 257 6.15 7.62 14.93
CA MET A 257 7.60 7.53 14.69
C MET A 257 8.00 6.56 13.56
N ARG A 258 7.03 5.87 12.92
CA ARG A 258 7.28 4.78 11.96
C ARG A 258 8.21 5.13 10.78
N ASN A 259 8.26 6.38 10.33
CA ASN A 259 8.95 6.77 9.10
C ASN A 259 10.05 7.84 9.31
N LEU A 260 10.52 8.03 10.55
CA LEU A 260 11.59 8.98 10.86
C LEU A 260 12.85 8.74 10.02
N TYR A 261 13.17 7.48 9.70
CA TYR A 261 14.30 7.11 8.84
C TYR A 261 14.25 7.74 7.43
N GLN A 262 13.07 8.13 6.94
CA GLN A 262 12.94 8.76 5.62
C GLN A 262 13.44 10.21 5.62
N LYS A 263 13.65 10.82 6.79
CA LYS A 263 14.07 12.22 6.95
C LYS A 263 15.58 12.40 7.11
N ILE A 264 16.37 11.31 7.04
CA ILE A 264 17.83 11.37 7.16
C ILE A 264 18.42 12.24 6.03
N GLY A 265 19.26 13.22 6.40
CA GLY A 265 19.95 14.10 5.46
C GLY A 265 19.10 15.25 4.90
N MET A 266 17.89 15.46 5.44
CA MET A 266 17.01 16.59 5.10
C MET A 266 17.34 17.82 5.97
N PHE A 267 18.03 18.81 5.37
CA PHE A 267 18.62 20.01 6.00
C PHE A 267 19.72 19.73 7.03
N GLY A 268 20.67 20.66 7.10
CA GLY A 268 21.56 20.83 8.24
C GLY A 268 21.44 22.27 8.75
N LEU A 269 21.65 22.48 10.05
CA LEU A 269 21.64 23.83 10.60
C LEU A 269 22.89 24.60 10.21
N SER A 270 22.69 25.61 9.36
CA SER A 270 23.69 26.65 9.07
C SER A 270 23.89 27.62 10.24
N SER A 271 23.84 27.16 11.49
CA SER A 271 24.07 28.04 12.64
C SER A 271 25.54 28.50 12.72
N ASN A 272 26.48 27.76 12.12
CA ASN A 272 27.92 28.05 12.18
C ASN A 272 28.69 27.92 10.84
N ASN A 273 28.01 27.92 9.69
CA ASN A 273 28.67 27.77 8.37
C ASN A 273 29.49 26.46 8.21
N VAL A 274 29.18 25.45 9.02
CA VAL A 274 29.82 24.13 8.97
C VAL A 274 29.14 23.31 7.88
N PHE A 275 29.93 22.67 7.01
CA PHE A 275 29.40 21.74 6.01
C PHE A 275 28.87 20.49 6.71
N THR A 276 27.55 20.30 6.66
CA THR A 276 26.83 19.19 7.32
C THR A 276 26.60 17.99 6.39
N GLY A 277 27.33 17.93 5.27
CA GLY A 277 27.14 16.92 4.21
C GLY A 277 26.37 17.47 3.01
N ASP A 278 26.22 16.62 1.98
CA ASP A 278 25.44 16.98 0.79
C ASP A 278 23.95 17.03 1.15
N GLN A 279 23.34 18.21 0.97
CA GLN A 279 21.92 18.43 1.20
C GLN A 279 21.08 17.48 0.33
N VAL A 280 20.30 16.61 0.96
CA VAL A 280 19.23 15.87 0.28
C VAL A 280 17.99 16.76 0.21
N ARG A 281 17.16 16.59 -0.83
CA ARG A 281 15.87 17.26 -0.92
C ARG A 281 15.02 16.91 0.31
N GLY A 282 14.38 17.93 0.91
CA GLY A 282 13.39 17.73 1.96
C GLY A 282 13.66 18.50 3.23
N PHE A 283 12.69 18.47 4.15
CA PHE A 283 12.65 19.17 5.45
C PHE A 283 12.92 18.23 6.62
N GLY A 284 13.47 18.77 7.72
CA GLY A 284 13.88 17.98 8.89
C GLY A 284 12.73 17.38 9.72
N PHE A 285 13.01 17.15 11.01
CA PHE A 285 12.21 16.32 11.91
C PHE A 285 10.99 17.02 12.53
N LEU A 286 11.09 18.31 12.87
CA LEU A 286 9.97 19.07 13.45
C LEU A 286 8.86 19.35 12.43
N HIS A 287 7.67 19.76 12.89
CA HIS A 287 6.51 20.01 12.02
C HIS A 287 6.82 20.99 10.89
N ASP A 288 7.62 22.02 11.14
CA ASP A 288 8.04 23.04 10.17
C ASP A 288 9.33 22.67 9.41
N GLY A 289 9.95 21.55 9.77
CA GLY A 289 11.20 21.08 9.16
C GLY A 289 12.48 21.69 9.71
N SER A 290 12.42 22.44 10.82
CA SER A 290 13.55 23.24 11.31
C SER A 290 14.66 22.48 12.03
N VAL A 291 14.43 21.21 12.42
CA VAL A 291 15.40 20.38 13.16
C VAL A 291 15.99 19.31 12.25
N ASP A 292 17.31 19.25 12.12
CA ASP A 292 18.04 18.47 11.13
C ASP A 292 18.28 16.99 11.51
N THR A 293 18.40 16.65 12.79
CA THR A 293 18.58 15.27 13.27
C THR A 293 17.71 14.96 14.48
N VAL A 294 17.49 13.68 14.78
CA VAL A 294 16.81 13.28 16.02
C VAL A 294 17.72 13.55 17.22
N ASP A 295 19.04 13.35 17.07
CA ASP A 295 20.03 13.69 18.10
C ASP A 295 19.91 15.15 18.54
N HIS A 296 19.89 16.10 17.60
CA HIS A 296 19.76 17.52 17.92
C HIS A 296 18.38 17.88 18.50
N PHE A 297 17.30 17.20 18.08
CA PHE A 297 16.00 17.34 18.76
C PHE A 297 16.10 16.96 20.25
N LEU A 298 16.86 15.91 20.57
CA LEU A 298 17.02 15.40 21.93
C LEU A 298 17.94 16.27 22.82
N GLU A 299 18.74 17.16 22.25
CA GLU A 299 19.54 18.17 22.99
C GLU A 299 18.67 19.27 23.64
N ALA A 300 17.39 19.37 23.26
CA ALA A 300 16.50 20.39 23.79
C ALA A 300 16.41 20.32 25.32
N ASN A 301 16.42 21.49 25.99
CA ASN A 301 16.42 21.61 27.46
C ASN A 301 15.23 20.93 28.18
N LEU A 302 14.21 20.49 27.44
CA LEU A 302 13.11 19.68 27.97
C LEU A 302 13.60 18.29 28.42
N PHE A 303 14.63 17.75 27.74
CA PHE A 303 15.13 16.41 27.98
C PHE A 303 16.23 16.39 29.04
N SER A 304 16.20 15.36 29.88
CA SER A 304 17.25 15.05 30.86
C SER A 304 18.07 13.86 30.35
N LEU A 305 18.84 14.09 29.30
CA LEU A 305 19.69 13.10 28.63
C LEU A 305 21.16 13.53 28.66
N ASN A 306 22.06 12.61 28.35
CA ASN A 306 23.45 12.89 28.00
C ASN A 306 23.73 12.39 26.58
N ASP A 307 24.85 12.80 26.00
CA ASP A 307 25.23 12.50 24.61
C ASP A 307 25.09 11.01 24.25
N ALA A 308 25.48 10.10 25.15
CA ALA A 308 25.38 8.66 24.89
C ALA A 308 23.94 8.15 24.91
N GLU A 309 23.08 8.75 25.73
CA GLU A 309 21.64 8.45 25.78
C GLU A 309 20.89 9.01 24.56
N GLU A 310 21.29 10.19 24.08
CA GLU A 310 20.76 10.82 22.85
C GLU A 310 21.05 9.92 21.64
N SER A 311 22.30 9.52 21.46
CA SER A 311 22.72 8.65 20.35
C SER A 311 22.00 7.29 20.31
N ILE A 312 21.76 6.65 21.47
CA ILE A 312 21.03 5.36 21.48
C ILE A 312 19.53 5.56 21.22
N LEU A 313 18.93 6.67 21.65
CA LEU A 313 17.53 7.00 21.35
C LEU A 313 17.34 7.35 19.88
N GLU A 314 18.28 8.07 19.27
CA GLU A 314 18.30 8.29 17.83
C GLU A 314 18.38 6.94 17.08
N ALA A 315 19.31 6.06 17.46
CA ALA A 315 19.43 4.74 16.84
C ALA A 315 18.11 3.95 16.91
N PHE A 316 17.43 3.96 18.06
CA PHE A 316 16.12 3.32 18.19
C PHE A 316 15.02 3.99 17.35
N SER A 317 15.04 5.32 17.27
CA SER A 317 14.09 6.09 16.45
C SER A 317 14.23 5.81 14.96
N MET A 318 15.46 5.55 14.49
CA MET A 318 15.74 5.14 13.11
C MET A 318 15.34 3.68 12.83
N GLU A 319 15.42 2.81 13.84
CA GLU A 319 15.00 1.39 13.79
C GLU A 319 13.57 1.16 14.31
N PHE A 320 12.77 2.23 14.41
CA PHE A 320 11.41 2.14 14.94
C PHE A 320 10.58 1.19 14.07
N PRO A 321 9.84 0.24 14.66
CA PRO A 321 9.09 -0.73 13.88
C PRO A 321 8.05 -0.05 12.98
N THR A 322 7.89 -0.63 11.81
CA THR A 322 6.77 -0.39 10.91
C THR A 322 5.73 -1.47 11.14
N ASP A 323 4.51 -1.23 10.67
CA ASP A 323 3.38 -2.17 10.75
C ASP A 323 3.54 -3.41 9.83
N LEU A 324 4.74 -3.58 9.26
CA LEU A 324 5.19 -4.73 8.48
C LEU A 324 6.60 -5.13 8.94
N ALA A 325 6.85 -6.43 9.02
CA ALA A 325 8.15 -6.98 9.39
C ALA A 325 9.22 -6.69 8.30
N PRO A 326 10.50 -6.49 8.66
CA PRO A 326 11.59 -6.20 7.71
C PRO A 326 11.76 -7.22 6.57
N ILE A 327 11.33 -8.46 6.79
CA ILE A 327 11.43 -9.54 5.79
C ILE A 327 10.39 -9.44 4.66
N VAL A 328 9.29 -8.69 4.86
CA VAL A 328 8.22 -8.59 3.87
C VAL A 328 8.73 -7.93 2.59
N GLY A 329 8.38 -8.50 1.44
CA GLY A 329 8.85 -8.08 0.13
C GLY A 329 10.24 -8.60 -0.25
N GLN A 330 10.97 -9.27 0.65
CA GLN A 330 12.26 -9.89 0.32
C GLN A 330 12.06 -11.08 -0.61
N GLN A 331 12.94 -11.17 -1.61
CA GLN A 331 12.94 -12.22 -2.63
C GLN A 331 14.30 -12.87 -2.78
N VAL A 332 14.30 -14.18 -3.01
CA VAL A 332 15.52 -14.96 -3.29
C VAL A 332 15.23 -15.95 -4.41
N THR A 333 15.88 -15.75 -5.54
CA THR A 333 15.86 -16.72 -6.64
C THR A 333 16.98 -17.75 -6.48
N MET A 334 16.59 -19.01 -6.36
CA MET A 334 17.48 -20.16 -6.41
C MET A 334 17.62 -20.67 -7.83
N THR A 335 18.84 -21.03 -8.20
CA THR A 335 19.21 -21.67 -9.46
C THR A 335 20.11 -22.87 -9.17
N ALA A 336 20.43 -23.66 -10.19
CA ALA A 336 21.40 -24.75 -10.07
C ALA A 336 22.79 -24.33 -9.54
N ASN A 337 23.19 -23.06 -9.72
CA ASN A 337 24.57 -22.64 -9.54
C ASN A 337 24.80 -21.68 -8.36
N ASN A 338 23.76 -21.24 -7.66
CA ASN A 338 23.88 -20.19 -6.62
C ASN A 338 23.51 -20.66 -5.21
N GLY A 339 23.34 -21.98 -4.98
CA GLY A 339 22.91 -22.53 -3.70
C GLY A 339 23.74 -22.06 -2.49
N ALA A 340 25.04 -21.85 -2.64
CA ALA A 340 25.90 -21.36 -1.55
C ALA A 340 25.48 -19.97 -1.01
N VAL A 341 24.90 -19.11 -1.87
CA VAL A 341 24.43 -17.77 -1.51
C VAL A 341 22.92 -17.75 -1.27
N ALA A 342 22.15 -18.48 -2.08
CA ALA A 342 20.70 -18.52 -1.99
C ALA A 342 20.23 -19.28 -0.73
N ASN A 343 20.87 -20.41 -0.39
CA ASN A 343 20.38 -21.28 0.67
C ASN A 343 20.28 -20.59 2.04
N PRO A 344 21.31 -19.87 2.54
CA PRO A 344 21.20 -19.18 3.82
C PRO A 344 20.13 -18.08 3.84
N ARG A 345 19.87 -17.44 2.70
CA ARG A 345 18.82 -16.42 2.59
C ARG A 345 17.43 -17.05 2.57
N ILE A 346 17.26 -18.19 1.91
CA ILE A 346 16.01 -18.97 1.95
C ILE A 346 15.75 -19.48 3.37
N ASP A 347 16.79 -19.95 4.08
CA ASP A 347 16.67 -20.36 5.48
C ASP A 347 16.18 -19.20 6.36
N LEU A 348 16.70 -17.98 6.12
CA LEU A 348 16.20 -16.77 6.76
C LEU A 348 14.72 -16.52 6.44
N LEU A 349 14.29 -16.56 5.18
CA LEU A 349 12.88 -16.39 4.80
C LEU A 349 11.98 -17.41 5.51
N ILE A 350 12.36 -18.69 5.53
CA ILE A 350 11.60 -19.78 6.19
C ILE A 350 11.49 -19.55 7.70
N ASN A 351 12.59 -19.13 8.33
CA ASN A 351 12.63 -18.84 9.77
C ASN A 351 11.69 -17.67 10.09
N ARG A 352 11.73 -16.61 9.28
CA ARG A 352 10.89 -15.42 9.52
C ARG A 352 9.43 -15.65 9.21
N ALA A 353 9.09 -16.40 8.16
CA ALA A 353 7.72 -16.83 7.87
C ALA A 353 7.09 -17.66 9.02
N SER A 354 7.91 -18.23 9.92
CA SER A 354 7.43 -18.97 11.09
C SER A 354 7.36 -18.12 12.37
N ALA A 355 8.01 -16.95 12.38
CA ALA A 355 8.07 -16.05 13.52
C ALA A 355 6.74 -15.29 13.71
N ASN A 356 6.35 -15.08 14.96
CA ASN A 356 5.18 -14.28 15.30
C ASN A 356 5.48 -12.79 15.07
N PHE A 357 4.44 -12.06 14.66
CA PHE A 357 4.46 -10.62 14.46
C PHE A 357 3.16 -10.02 14.98
N ASP A 358 3.26 -9.01 15.84
CA ASP A 358 2.10 -8.33 16.38
C ASP A 358 1.78 -7.09 15.54
N SER A 359 0.56 -7.01 15.06
CA SER A 359 0.02 -5.87 14.30
C SER A 359 -1.49 -5.89 14.35
N LEU A 360 -2.11 -4.83 14.88
CA LEU A 360 -3.56 -4.65 14.82
C LEU A 360 -4.07 -4.66 13.37
N MET A 361 -3.36 -4.00 12.45
CA MET A 361 -3.76 -3.88 11.05
C MET A 361 -3.74 -5.20 10.29
N LEU A 362 -2.91 -6.15 10.72
CA LEU A 362 -2.84 -7.49 10.14
C LEU A 362 -3.70 -8.52 10.89
N GLY A 363 -4.47 -8.11 11.91
CA GLY A 363 -5.39 -8.99 12.64
C GLY A 363 -4.88 -9.52 13.99
N GLY A 364 -3.92 -8.83 14.62
CA GLY A 364 -3.36 -9.17 15.93
C GLY A 364 -2.00 -9.86 15.83
N THR A 365 -1.85 -11.04 16.44
CA THR A 365 -0.62 -11.83 16.32
C THR A 365 -0.69 -12.72 15.08
N VAL A 366 0.05 -12.35 14.04
CA VAL A 366 0.20 -13.08 12.77
C VAL A 366 1.61 -13.64 12.62
N LYS A 367 1.94 -14.16 11.45
CA LYS A 367 3.33 -14.45 11.05
C LYS A 367 3.93 -13.25 10.35
N GLU A 368 5.26 -13.13 10.35
CA GLU A 368 5.91 -11.97 9.73
C GLU A 368 5.70 -11.86 8.22
N CYS A 369 5.53 -12.99 7.53
CA CYS A 369 5.24 -13.03 6.11
C CYS A 369 4.56 -14.35 5.75
N ASP A 370 3.80 -14.36 4.66
CA ASP A 370 3.44 -15.60 3.98
C ASP A 370 4.56 -15.94 2.99
N LEU A 371 5.18 -17.11 3.13
CA LEU A 371 6.26 -17.52 2.22
C LEU A 371 5.69 -18.24 1.01
N ILE A 372 5.88 -17.65 -0.18
CA ILE A 372 5.50 -18.25 -1.46
C ILE A 372 6.73 -18.61 -2.28
N VAL A 373 6.55 -19.54 -3.23
CA VAL A 373 7.54 -19.87 -4.24
C VAL A 373 6.87 -19.83 -5.61
N LYS A 374 7.50 -19.18 -6.58
CA LYS A 374 7.05 -19.15 -7.98
C LYS A 374 8.22 -19.49 -8.89
N GLY A 375 7.95 -20.16 -10.01
CA GLY A 375 8.95 -20.42 -11.05
C GLY A 375 8.44 -21.32 -12.15
N THR A 376 9.32 -21.70 -13.07
CA THR A 376 8.98 -22.64 -14.14
C THR A 376 9.35 -24.06 -13.71
N PHE A 377 8.37 -24.96 -13.76
CA PHE A 377 8.52 -26.37 -13.41
C PHE A 377 7.82 -27.22 -14.47
N GLU A 378 8.54 -28.22 -15.01
CA GLU A 378 8.07 -29.07 -16.12
C GLU A 378 7.52 -28.29 -17.34
N GLY A 379 8.04 -27.08 -17.60
CA GLY A 379 7.64 -26.24 -18.73
C GLY A 379 6.40 -25.37 -18.49
N ALA A 380 5.81 -25.41 -17.30
CA ALA A 380 4.69 -24.55 -16.90
C ALA A 380 5.09 -23.58 -15.78
N GLU A 381 4.41 -22.43 -15.69
CA GLU A 381 4.48 -21.59 -14.50
C GLU A 381 3.83 -22.33 -13.33
N ARG A 382 4.53 -22.42 -12.20
CA ARG A 382 4.03 -23.08 -11.00
C ARG A 382 4.24 -22.26 -9.75
N GLY A 383 3.34 -22.46 -8.81
CA GLY A 383 3.27 -21.76 -7.54
C GLY A 383 3.19 -22.68 -6.34
N TRP A 384 3.72 -22.20 -5.22
CA TRP A 384 3.57 -22.84 -3.92
C TRP A 384 3.40 -21.80 -2.82
N VAL A 385 2.67 -22.16 -1.77
CA VAL A 385 2.54 -21.38 -0.53
C VAL A 385 2.92 -22.24 0.67
N ARG A 386 3.66 -21.67 1.62
CA ARG A 386 4.07 -22.38 2.83
C ARG A 386 2.93 -22.46 3.84
N GLU A 387 2.65 -23.67 4.29
CA GLU A 387 1.61 -23.98 5.28
C GLU A 387 2.18 -23.98 6.71
N ALA A 388 1.29 -23.93 7.70
CA ALA A 388 1.66 -23.91 9.12
C ALA A 388 2.46 -25.15 9.59
N ASN A 389 2.30 -26.28 8.90
CA ASN A 389 3.07 -27.51 9.16
C ASN A 389 4.51 -27.45 8.61
N GLY A 390 4.88 -26.37 7.93
CA GLY A 390 6.20 -26.14 7.35
C GLY A 390 6.41 -26.73 5.94
N GLN A 391 5.41 -27.42 5.39
CA GLN A 391 5.40 -27.87 3.99
C GLN A 391 4.88 -26.76 3.08
N PHE A 392 5.05 -26.95 1.77
CA PHE A 392 4.57 -26.06 0.73
C PHE A 392 3.45 -26.74 -0.04
N ARG A 393 2.27 -26.11 -0.06
CA ARG A 393 1.16 -26.53 -0.91
C ARG A 393 1.35 -25.96 -2.31
N SER A 394 1.30 -26.82 -3.32
CA SER A 394 1.36 -26.41 -4.72
C SER A 394 0.03 -25.87 -5.23
N ASP A 395 0.08 -25.22 -6.38
CA ASP A 395 -1.06 -24.84 -7.22
C ASP A 395 -1.88 -26.01 -7.80
N VAL A 396 -1.54 -27.25 -7.48
CA VAL A 396 -2.37 -28.44 -7.75
C VAL A 396 -2.78 -29.17 -6.47
N GLY A 397 -2.47 -28.60 -5.30
CA GLY A 397 -2.88 -29.10 -3.98
C GLY A 397 -1.92 -30.06 -3.30
N ASP A 398 -0.81 -30.44 -3.95
CA ASP A 398 0.19 -31.35 -3.37
C ASP A 398 1.04 -30.66 -2.29
N LEU A 399 1.43 -31.41 -1.26
CA LEU A 399 2.35 -30.95 -0.22
C LEU A 399 3.79 -31.41 -0.50
N VAL A 400 4.71 -30.45 -0.66
CA VAL A 400 6.13 -30.71 -0.86
C VAL A 400 6.98 -30.09 0.25
N SER A 401 8.18 -30.63 0.46
CA SER A 401 9.14 -30.05 1.41
C SER A 401 9.98 -28.95 0.76
N ASP A 402 10.53 -28.04 1.55
CA ASP A 402 11.55 -27.07 1.06
C ASP A 402 12.72 -27.78 0.36
N ALA A 403 13.21 -28.88 0.94
CA ALA A 403 14.30 -29.66 0.34
C ALA A 403 13.95 -30.17 -1.07
N THR A 404 12.67 -30.53 -1.29
CA THR A 404 12.14 -30.92 -2.59
C THR A 404 12.15 -29.73 -3.55
N LEU A 405 11.64 -28.57 -3.15
CA LEU A 405 11.64 -27.35 -3.97
C LEU A 405 13.07 -26.94 -4.37
N ARG A 406 14.03 -27.00 -3.45
CA ARG A 406 15.44 -26.74 -3.77
C ARG A 406 16.02 -27.72 -4.79
N SER A 407 15.59 -28.98 -4.76
CA SER A 407 15.98 -29.98 -5.77
C SER A 407 15.39 -29.67 -7.15
N TYR A 408 14.17 -29.12 -7.20
CA TYR A 408 13.56 -28.64 -8.44
C TYR A 408 14.31 -27.43 -8.98
N ALA A 409 14.66 -26.46 -8.12
CA ALA A 409 15.44 -25.30 -8.51
C ALA A 409 16.80 -25.66 -9.15
N ALA A 410 17.37 -26.78 -8.72
CA ALA A 410 18.65 -27.29 -9.22
C ALA A 410 18.56 -28.08 -10.52
N SER A 411 17.39 -28.67 -10.84
CA SER A 411 17.24 -29.63 -11.94
C SER A 411 16.29 -29.19 -13.05
N GLN A 412 15.32 -28.33 -12.76
CA GLN A 412 14.20 -28.02 -13.68
C GLN A 412 14.10 -26.55 -14.09
N GLY A 413 14.58 -25.62 -13.26
CA GLY A 413 14.51 -24.20 -13.57
C GLY A 413 14.63 -23.34 -12.31
N PRO A 414 14.84 -22.04 -12.44
CA PRO A 414 14.94 -21.15 -11.29
C PRO A 414 13.62 -21.07 -10.52
N LEU A 415 13.70 -21.08 -9.18
CA LEU A 415 12.56 -20.85 -8.29
C LEU A 415 12.82 -19.63 -7.42
N THR A 416 11.82 -18.75 -7.29
CA THR A 416 11.91 -17.53 -6.49
C THR A 416 11.04 -17.65 -5.24
N TYR A 417 11.69 -17.61 -4.09
CA TYR A 417 11.05 -17.51 -2.78
C TYR A 417 10.76 -16.05 -2.49
N THR A 418 9.54 -15.75 -2.03
CA THR A 418 9.10 -14.38 -1.69
C THR A 418 8.39 -14.39 -0.35
N CYS A 419 8.81 -13.52 0.57
CA CYS A 419 8.00 -13.20 1.75
C CYS A 419 6.90 -12.20 1.35
N ALA A 420 5.71 -12.71 1.05
CA ALA A 420 4.53 -11.90 0.76
C ALA A 420 3.97 -11.27 2.05
N PRO A 421 3.23 -10.15 1.96
CA PRO A 421 2.49 -9.61 3.09
C PRO A 421 1.61 -10.70 3.74
N PRO A 422 1.52 -10.76 5.09
CA PRO A 422 0.67 -11.71 5.77
C PRO A 422 -0.79 -11.66 5.27
N GLY A 423 -1.38 -12.82 5.01
CA GLY A 423 -2.72 -12.97 4.44
C GLY A 423 -2.78 -12.95 2.91
N SER A 424 -1.68 -12.61 2.21
CA SER A 424 -1.64 -12.56 0.73
C SER A 424 -1.06 -13.82 0.09
N GLY A 425 -0.61 -14.81 0.87
CA GLY A 425 0.16 -15.95 0.39
C GLY A 425 -0.59 -16.86 -0.59
N VAL A 426 -1.86 -17.16 -0.33
CA VAL A 426 -2.67 -18.00 -1.23
C VAL A 426 -2.86 -17.29 -2.56
N ARG A 427 -3.33 -16.03 -2.50
CA ARG A 427 -3.56 -15.18 -3.67
C ARG A 427 -2.32 -15.04 -4.54
N MET A 428 -1.19 -14.69 -3.92
CA MET A 428 0.06 -14.45 -4.66
C MET A 428 0.78 -15.74 -5.05
N GLY A 429 0.49 -16.85 -4.36
CA GLY A 429 1.20 -18.11 -4.52
C GLY A 429 0.54 -19.06 -5.50
N ILE A 430 -0.75 -19.37 -5.32
CA ILE A 430 -1.38 -20.58 -5.89
C ILE A 430 -2.83 -20.40 -6.39
N ASN A 431 -3.44 -19.23 -6.17
CA ASN A 431 -4.80 -18.92 -6.65
C ASN A 431 -4.91 -17.42 -6.88
N ARG A 432 -4.55 -16.97 -8.08
CA ARG A 432 -4.32 -15.54 -8.40
C ARG A 432 -5.61 -14.73 -8.44
N ASP A 433 -6.69 -15.34 -8.87
CA ASP A 433 -7.98 -14.70 -9.10
C ASP A 433 -9.03 -14.95 -8.02
N GLU A 434 -8.67 -15.74 -7.02
CA GLU A 434 -9.44 -16.02 -5.81
C GLU A 434 -10.75 -16.76 -6.08
N ASP A 435 -10.81 -17.53 -7.16
CA ASP A 435 -11.91 -18.44 -7.43
C ASP A 435 -11.76 -19.75 -6.60
N ILE A 436 -12.66 -20.72 -6.77
CA ILE A 436 -12.59 -21.97 -5.98
C ILE A 436 -11.55 -22.99 -6.47
N VAL A 437 -10.85 -22.70 -7.56
CA VAL A 437 -9.87 -23.56 -8.23
C VAL A 437 -8.46 -23.01 -7.96
N LEU A 438 -7.43 -23.82 -8.16
CA LEU A 438 -6.03 -23.41 -7.98
C LEU A 438 -5.37 -23.21 -9.33
N ASP A 439 -4.40 -22.29 -9.42
CA ASP A 439 -3.76 -21.86 -10.68
C ASP A 439 -3.32 -23.03 -11.59
N GLY A 440 -2.87 -24.16 -11.02
CA GLY A 440 -2.36 -25.31 -11.77
C GLY A 440 -3.45 -26.30 -12.22
N LEU A 441 -4.67 -26.13 -11.73
CA LEU A 441 -5.87 -26.91 -12.09
C LEU A 441 -6.89 -26.07 -12.86
N ASP A 442 -6.66 -24.77 -12.95
CA ASP A 442 -7.56 -23.79 -13.49
C ASP A 442 -7.33 -23.60 -15.00
N ASN A 443 -8.40 -23.67 -15.79
CA ASN A 443 -8.35 -23.38 -17.22
C ASN A 443 -8.42 -21.87 -17.54
N CYS A 444 -8.60 -21.02 -16.53
CA CYS A 444 -8.42 -19.57 -16.57
C CYS A 444 -7.70 -18.99 -15.33
N PRO A 445 -6.40 -19.30 -15.09
CA PRO A 445 -5.65 -18.94 -13.86
C PRO A 445 -5.48 -17.44 -13.51
N ALA A 446 -6.13 -16.57 -14.27
CA ALA A 446 -6.10 -15.14 -14.10
C ALA A 446 -7.49 -14.51 -14.26
N VAL A 447 -8.57 -15.29 -14.39
CA VAL A 447 -9.94 -14.80 -14.54
C VAL A 447 -10.87 -15.80 -13.86
N ALA A 448 -11.44 -15.39 -12.72
CA ALA A 448 -12.26 -16.26 -11.88
C ALA A 448 -13.39 -16.96 -12.66
N ASN A 449 -13.42 -18.29 -12.60
CA ASN A 449 -14.39 -19.12 -13.29
C ASN A 449 -14.65 -20.43 -12.55
N ASP A 450 -15.36 -20.33 -11.42
CA ASP A 450 -15.72 -21.46 -10.56
C ASP A 450 -16.32 -22.70 -11.27
N ASP A 451 -16.95 -22.50 -12.44
CA ASP A 451 -17.59 -23.58 -13.21
C ASP A 451 -16.63 -24.31 -14.17
N GLN A 452 -15.43 -23.78 -14.39
CA GLN A 452 -14.38 -24.30 -15.26
C GLN A 452 -14.90 -24.65 -16.65
N LYS A 453 -15.93 -23.95 -17.13
CA LYS A 453 -16.57 -24.28 -18.41
C LYS A 453 -15.58 -24.09 -19.56
N ASP A 454 -15.36 -25.15 -20.32
CA ASP A 454 -14.57 -25.17 -21.56
C ASP A 454 -15.44 -25.84 -22.64
N THR A 455 -15.98 -25.03 -23.55
CA THR A 455 -16.97 -25.48 -24.55
C THR A 455 -16.31 -26.11 -25.77
N ASN A 456 -15.08 -25.72 -26.12
CA ASN A 456 -14.36 -26.24 -27.29
C ASN A 456 -13.36 -27.36 -26.91
N ASN A 457 -13.18 -27.64 -25.62
CA ASN A 457 -12.25 -28.62 -25.04
C ASN A 457 -10.77 -28.37 -25.44
N ASN A 458 -10.37 -27.11 -25.62
CA ASN A 458 -8.99 -26.76 -25.95
C ASN A 458 -8.09 -26.61 -24.70
N GLY A 459 -8.67 -26.70 -23.49
CA GLY A 459 -7.97 -26.54 -22.22
C GLY A 459 -7.90 -25.09 -21.71
N ILE A 460 -8.51 -24.14 -22.43
CA ILE A 460 -8.69 -22.74 -22.04
C ILE A 460 -10.18 -22.56 -21.70
N GLY A 461 -10.48 -22.02 -20.52
CA GLY A 461 -11.87 -21.83 -20.10
C GLY A 461 -12.56 -20.73 -20.91
N ASN A 462 -13.87 -20.87 -21.10
CA ASN A 462 -14.70 -19.87 -21.79
C ASN A 462 -14.51 -18.44 -21.27
N ALA A 463 -14.17 -18.27 -19.98
CA ALA A 463 -14.00 -16.95 -19.35
C ALA A 463 -12.73 -16.20 -19.83
N CYS A 464 -11.75 -16.94 -20.34
CA CYS A 464 -10.45 -16.41 -20.77
C CYS A 464 -10.04 -16.89 -22.16
N ASP A 465 -10.90 -17.61 -22.88
CA ASP A 465 -10.66 -18.05 -24.25
C ASP A 465 -10.92 -16.87 -25.22
N PRO A 466 -9.87 -16.32 -25.88
CA PRO A 466 -10.04 -15.26 -26.86
C PRO A 466 -10.63 -15.79 -28.19
N VAL A 467 -10.73 -17.11 -28.35
CA VAL A 467 -11.14 -17.79 -29.58
C VAL A 467 -12.22 -18.81 -29.20
N THR A 468 -13.41 -18.29 -28.83
CA THR A 468 -14.58 -19.16 -28.76
C THR A 468 -14.84 -19.65 -30.19
N ASP A 469 -14.79 -20.96 -30.41
CA ASP A 469 -15.15 -21.65 -31.66
C ASP A 469 -16.18 -22.70 -31.24
N SER A 470 -17.43 -22.24 -31.21
CA SER A 470 -18.56 -22.91 -30.57
C SER A 470 -18.94 -24.20 -31.31
N ASP A 471 -18.64 -24.32 -32.60
CA ASP A 471 -18.93 -25.50 -33.41
C ASP A 471 -17.70 -26.35 -33.76
N ARG A 472 -16.49 -25.84 -33.51
CA ARG A 472 -15.20 -26.50 -33.66
C ARG A 472 -14.82 -26.80 -35.11
N ASP A 473 -15.14 -25.88 -36.01
CA ASP A 473 -14.79 -25.99 -37.43
C ASP A 473 -13.39 -25.44 -37.76
N GLY A 474 -12.75 -24.76 -36.80
CA GLY A 474 -11.44 -24.14 -36.93
C GLY A 474 -11.48 -22.63 -37.19
N VAL A 475 -12.65 -21.99 -37.14
CA VAL A 475 -12.85 -20.56 -37.26
C VAL A 475 -13.42 -20.01 -35.94
N PRO A 476 -12.83 -18.96 -35.33
CA PRO A 476 -13.40 -18.36 -34.13
C PRO A 476 -14.78 -17.74 -34.40
N ASP A 477 -15.73 -17.84 -33.47
CA ASP A 477 -17.11 -17.31 -33.51
C ASP A 477 -17.17 -15.84 -33.98
N ASP A 478 -16.19 -15.01 -33.59
CA ASP A 478 -16.10 -13.59 -33.98
C ASP A 478 -15.77 -13.38 -35.47
N PHE A 479 -15.21 -14.41 -36.11
CA PHE A 479 -14.86 -14.48 -37.53
C PHE A 479 -15.65 -15.53 -38.29
N ASP A 480 -16.53 -16.25 -37.59
CA ASP A 480 -17.32 -17.33 -38.12
C ASP A 480 -18.67 -16.78 -38.61
N ASN A 481 -18.94 -16.95 -39.90
CA ASN A 481 -20.23 -16.58 -40.49
C ASN A 481 -21.36 -17.58 -40.14
N CYS A 482 -21.04 -18.68 -39.46
CA CYS A 482 -21.96 -19.63 -38.84
C CYS A 482 -21.49 -20.18 -37.48
N PRO A 483 -21.43 -19.35 -36.40
CA PRO A 483 -20.83 -19.69 -35.08
C PRO A 483 -21.38 -20.92 -34.33
N ALA A 484 -22.34 -21.67 -34.89
CA ALA A 484 -22.93 -22.83 -34.25
C ALA A 484 -23.03 -24.04 -35.21
N ILE A 485 -22.59 -23.91 -36.47
CA ILE A 485 -22.73 -24.92 -37.52
C ILE A 485 -21.45 -25.01 -38.36
N GLN A 486 -20.71 -26.10 -38.17
CA GLN A 486 -19.39 -26.26 -38.77
C GLN A 486 -19.35 -25.96 -40.27
N ASN A 487 -18.54 -24.97 -40.66
CA ASN A 487 -18.27 -24.61 -42.05
C ASN A 487 -16.85 -24.04 -42.21
N PRO A 488 -15.80 -24.89 -42.14
CA PRO A 488 -14.40 -24.42 -42.14
C PRO A 488 -13.98 -23.60 -43.37
N ASP A 489 -14.77 -23.65 -44.44
CA ASP A 489 -14.55 -22.92 -45.69
C ASP A 489 -15.19 -21.52 -45.72
N GLN A 490 -16.01 -21.19 -44.71
CA GLN A 490 -16.66 -19.90 -44.50
C GLN A 490 -17.41 -19.40 -45.74
N THR A 491 -18.02 -20.33 -46.48
CA THR A 491 -18.73 -20.00 -47.72
C THR A 491 -19.95 -19.12 -47.44
N ASP A 492 -19.94 -17.90 -47.99
CA ASP A 492 -21.05 -16.96 -48.05
C ASP A 492 -21.27 -16.57 -49.52
N SER A 493 -22.22 -17.22 -50.18
CA SER A 493 -22.49 -17.03 -51.60
C SER A 493 -23.21 -15.73 -51.91
N ASN A 494 -23.87 -15.12 -50.92
CA ASN A 494 -24.75 -13.96 -51.10
C ASN A 494 -24.09 -12.64 -50.62
N GLY A 495 -23.04 -12.72 -49.81
CA GLY A 495 -22.23 -11.62 -49.29
C GLY A 495 -22.88 -10.84 -48.15
N ASP A 496 -23.84 -11.41 -47.43
CA ASP A 496 -24.57 -10.76 -46.35
C ASP A 496 -23.91 -10.91 -44.96
N GLY A 497 -22.82 -11.67 -44.88
CA GLY A 497 -22.07 -11.93 -43.66
C GLY A 497 -22.58 -13.13 -42.86
N ARG A 498 -23.59 -13.86 -43.35
CA ARG A 498 -24.06 -15.14 -42.81
C ARG A 498 -23.71 -16.27 -43.78
N GLY A 499 -23.14 -17.36 -43.28
CA GLY A 499 -22.70 -18.46 -44.13
C GLY A 499 -23.85 -19.29 -44.69
N ASP A 500 -23.61 -19.87 -45.87
CA ASP A 500 -24.55 -20.76 -46.57
C ASP A 500 -25.02 -21.93 -45.68
N ALA A 501 -24.15 -22.37 -44.74
CA ALA A 501 -24.39 -23.47 -43.82
C ALA A 501 -25.49 -23.19 -42.78
N CYS A 502 -25.67 -21.92 -42.38
CA CYS A 502 -26.63 -21.52 -41.35
C CYS A 502 -27.73 -20.59 -41.90
N GLU A 503 -27.73 -20.28 -43.18
CA GLU A 503 -28.68 -19.35 -43.81
C GLU A 503 -30.16 -19.77 -43.65
N HIS A 504 -30.42 -21.07 -43.55
CA HIS A 504 -31.77 -21.63 -43.42
C HIS A 504 -32.26 -21.75 -41.96
N LEU A 505 -31.43 -21.38 -40.98
CA LEU A 505 -31.75 -21.47 -39.55
C LEU A 505 -32.29 -20.13 -39.01
N PRO A 506 -33.08 -20.13 -37.92
CA PRO A 506 -33.45 -18.91 -37.22
C PRO A 506 -32.19 -18.17 -36.68
N PRO A 507 -32.22 -16.84 -36.48
CA PRO A 507 -31.13 -16.12 -35.84
C PRO A 507 -30.89 -16.62 -34.40
N GLY A 508 -29.66 -17.02 -34.07
CA GLY A 508 -29.25 -17.44 -32.73
C GLY A 508 -29.52 -18.90 -32.34
N CYS A 509 -29.57 -19.83 -33.30
CA CYS A 509 -29.76 -21.27 -33.08
C CYS A 509 -28.52 -22.08 -33.43
#